data_AF-A0A4P8VRU9-F1
#
_entry.id   AF-A0A4P8VRU9-F1
#
_cell.length_a   1.000
_cell.length_b   1.000
_cell.length_c   1.000
_cell.angle_alpha   90.00
_cell.angle_beta   90.00
_cell.angle_gamma   90.00
#
_symmetry.space_group_name_H-M   'P 1'
#
loop_
_entity.id
_entity.type
_entity.pdbx_description
1 polymer ?
#
loop_
_entity_poly.entity_id
_entity_poly.type
_entity_poly.pdbx_seq_one_letter_code
_entity_poly.pdbx_strand_id
1 'polypeptide(L)'
;EAFAWELAGSMFIPYLIILPFAIFALAAIIRRGLKPIDDFKNELKERDSEELTPIEVHDYPQELLPTIDEMNRLFERISKAQNEQKQFIADAAHELRTPVTALNLQTKILLSQFPEHESLQNLSKGLARIQHLVTQLLALAKQDVTLSMVEPTGYFQLNDVALNCVEQLVNLAMQK
;
A
#
# COMPACT_ATOMS: atom_id res chain seq x y z
N GLU A 1 29.87 51.77 52.17
CA GLU A 1 28.65 50.94 52.27
C GLU A 1 27.66 51.20 51.12
N ALA A 2 27.05 52.38 50.98
CA ALA A 2 26.02 52.64 49.95
C ALA A 2 26.51 52.57 48.48
N PHE A 3 27.74 53.02 48.21
CA PHE A 3 28.32 53.06 46.86
C PHE A 3 28.60 51.66 46.28
N ALA A 4 28.85 50.66 47.14
CA ALA A 4 29.11 49.28 46.72
C ALA A 4 27.82 48.57 46.24
N TRP A 5 26.67 48.92 46.81
CA TRP A 5 25.37 48.37 46.40
C TRP A 5 24.86 48.96 45.07
N GLU A 6 25.15 50.23 44.78
CA GLU A 6 24.85 50.86 43.48
C GLU A 6 25.68 50.26 42.33
N LEU A 7 26.98 50.09 42.55
CA LEU A 7 27.88 49.45 41.57
C LEU A 7 27.51 47.98 41.35
N ALA A 8 27.23 47.23 42.40
CA ALA A 8 26.79 45.84 42.30
C ALA A 8 25.48 45.71 41.50
N GLY A 9 24.47 46.54 41.81
CA GLY A 9 23.17 46.51 41.10
C GLY A 9 23.31 46.79 39.61
N SER A 10 24.14 47.77 39.23
CA SER A 10 24.37 48.13 37.82
C SER A 10 25.02 47.01 37.00
N MET A 11 25.85 46.15 37.63
CA MET A 11 26.46 45.01 36.96
C MET A 11 25.46 43.88 36.69
N PHE A 12 24.43 43.69 37.54
CA PHE A 12 23.47 42.58 37.38
C PHE A 12 22.31 42.89 36.43
N ILE A 13 21.93 44.16 36.26
CA ILE A 13 20.87 44.60 35.33
C ILE A 13 21.06 44.07 33.89
N PRO A 14 22.23 44.19 33.23
CA PRO A 14 22.40 43.68 31.87
C PRO A 14 22.24 42.16 31.80
N TYR A 15 22.69 41.40 32.79
CA TYR A 15 22.48 39.95 32.83
C TYR A 15 21.00 39.60 33.01
N LEU A 16 20.26 40.36 33.82
CA LEU A 16 18.84 40.14 34.06
C LEU A 16 17.99 40.40 32.80
N ILE A 17 18.47 41.24 31.88
CA ILE A 17 17.85 41.51 30.57
C ILE A 17 18.32 40.51 29.50
N ILE A 18 19.62 40.19 29.46
CA ILE A 18 20.20 39.29 28.45
C ILE A 18 19.73 37.85 28.66
N LEU A 19 19.63 37.40 29.91
CA LEU A 19 19.25 36.02 30.23
C LEU A 19 17.86 35.61 29.66
N PRO A 20 16.76 36.36 29.87
CA PRO A 20 15.48 36.00 29.26
C PRO A 20 15.52 36.08 27.74
N PHE A 21 16.26 37.03 27.15
CA PHE A 21 16.45 37.10 25.71
C PHE A 21 17.20 35.89 25.15
N ALA A 22 18.25 35.44 25.84
CA ALA A 22 19.01 34.25 25.46
C ALA A 22 18.16 32.98 25.59
N ILE A 23 17.38 32.85 26.66
CA ILE A 23 16.43 31.73 26.84
C ILE A 23 15.39 31.73 25.71
N PHE A 24 14.82 32.90 25.39
CA PHE A 24 13.84 33.03 24.32
C PHE A 24 14.45 32.69 22.95
N ALA A 25 15.65 33.19 22.65
CA ALA A 25 16.37 32.89 21.42
C ALA A 25 16.68 31.39 21.30
N LEU A 26 17.19 30.77 22.37
CA LEU A 26 17.46 29.34 22.41
C LEU A 26 16.19 28.51 22.20
N ALA A 27 15.10 28.87 22.88
CA ALA A 27 13.81 28.22 22.71
C ALA A 27 13.28 28.35 21.27
N ALA A 28 13.43 29.51 20.64
CA ALA A 28 13.02 29.74 19.26
C ALA A 28 13.86 28.91 18.26
N ILE A 29 15.18 28.80 18.49
CA ILE A 29 16.08 27.98 17.68
C ILE A 29 15.72 26.50 17.80
N ILE A 30 15.56 25.99 19.03
CA ILE A 30 15.20 24.59 19.28
C ILE A 30 13.85 24.25 18.65
N ARG A 31 12.82 25.10 18.84
CA ARG A 31 11.50 24.90 18.24
C ARG A 31 11.56 24.85 16.71
N ARG A 32 12.35 25.73 16.09
CA ARG A 32 12.55 25.72 14.64
C ARG A 32 13.33 24.50 14.15
N GLY A 33 14.32 24.05 14.91
CA GLY A 33 15.11 22.86 14.56
C GLY A 33 14.36 21.55 14.72
N LEU A 34 13.39 21.48 15.63
CA LEU A 34 12.56 20.29 15.85
C LEU A 34 11.32 20.24 14.95
N LYS A 35 10.83 21.38 14.44
CA LYS A 35 9.65 21.43 13.57
C LYS A 35 9.73 20.46 12.36
N PRO A 36 10.84 20.35 11.62
CA PRO A 36 10.95 19.41 10.51
C PRO A 36 10.77 17.94 10.90
N ILE A 37 11.06 17.56 12.16
CA ILE A 37 10.84 16.20 12.67
C ILE A 37 9.34 15.94 12.86
N ASP A 38 8.61 16.91 13.37
CA ASP A 38 7.15 16.81 13.52
C ASP A 38 6.48 16.78 12.14
N ASP A 39 6.98 17.56 11.18
CA ASP A 39 6.50 17.56 9.80
C ASP A 39 6.74 16.19 9.13
N PHE A 40 7.95 15.62 9.26
CA PHE A 40 8.28 14.26 8.78
C PHE A 40 7.38 13.18 9.40
N LYS A 41 7.12 13.28 10.71
CA LYS A 41 6.25 12.34 11.42
C LYS A 41 4.80 12.43 10.94
N ASN A 42 4.31 13.63 10.67
CA ASN A 42 2.95 13.82 10.16
C ASN A 42 2.83 13.30 8.72
N GLU A 43 3.82 13.56 7.86
CA GLU A 43 3.86 12.99 6.50
C GLU A 43 3.83 11.46 6.54
N LEU A 44 4.62 10.84 7.41
CA LEU A 44 4.63 9.39 7.56
C LEU A 44 3.31 8.83 8.14
N LYS A 45 2.59 9.61 8.95
CA LYS A 45 1.32 9.19 9.57
C LYS A 45 0.14 9.32 8.60
N GLU A 46 0.17 10.29 7.69
CA GLU A 46 -0.86 10.48 6.68
C GLU A 46 -0.73 9.51 5.50
N ARG A 47 0.44 8.91 5.30
CA ARG A 47 0.64 7.85 4.31
C ARG A 47 -0.06 6.57 4.70
N ASP A 48 -0.86 6.05 3.77
CA ASP A 48 -1.54 4.77 3.93
C ASP A 48 -0.54 3.61 3.88
N SER A 49 -0.86 2.50 4.54
CA SER A 49 -0.01 1.30 4.63
C SER A 49 0.26 0.65 3.27
N GLU A 50 -0.57 0.95 2.27
CA GLU A 50 -0.44 0.48 0.89
C GLU A 50 0.35 1.45 0.00
N GLU A 51 0.61 2.67 0.48
CA GLU A 51 1.27 3.73 -0.29
C GLU A 51 2.80 3.67 -0.09
N LEU A 52 3.45 2.72 -0.77
CA LEU A 52 4.90 2.51 -0.77
C LEU A 52 5.65 3.51 -1.67
N THR A 53 5.12 4.72 -1.86
CA THR A 53 5.77 5.76 -2.65
C THR A 53 7.03 6.25 -1.92
N PRO A 54 8.08 6.71 -2.63
CA PRO A 54 9.26 7.29 -1.98
C PRO A 54 8.89 8.53 -1.18
N ILE A 55 9.50 8.74 -0.02
CA ILE A 55 9.41 9.99 0.73
C ILE A 55 10.25 11.04 -0.01
N GLU A 56 9.61 12.14 -0.41
CA GLU A 56 10.28 13.23 -1.13
C GLU A 56 11.06 14.10 -0.14
N VAL A 57 12.34 14.35 -0.43
CA VAL A 57 13.20 15.13 0.46
C VAL A 57 12.87 16.62 0.32
N HIS A 58 12.05 17.15 1.21
CA HIS A 58 11.71 18.58 1.26
C HIS A 58 12.25 19.23 2.54
N ASP A 59 13.27 20.08 2.40
CA ASP A 59 13.82 20.91 3.49
C ASP A 59 14.11 20.18 4.82
N TYR A 60 14.40 18.88 4.75
CA TYR A 60 14.73 18.08 5.93
C TYR A 60 16.17 18.36 6.40
N PRO A 61 16.42 18.37 7.73
CA PRO A 61 17.77 18.44 8.28
C PRO A 61 18.63 17.28 7.79
N GLN A 62 19.94 17.50 7.63
CA GLN A 62 20.88 16.53 7.05
C GLN A 62 20.94 15.21 7.83
N GLU A 63 20.61 15.28 9.12
CA GLU A 63 20.54 14.18 10.07
C GLU A 63 19.38 13.21 9.77
N LEU A 64 18.31 13.67 9.11
CA LEU A 64 17.18 12.83 8.72
C LEU A 64 17.35 12.16 7.36
N LEU A 65 18.16 12.74 6.47
CA LEU A 65 18.44 12.20 5.14
C LEU A 65 18.83 10.70 5.13
N PRO A 66 19.75 10.20 5.98
CA PRO A 66 20.09 8.77 5.99
C PRO A 66 18.92 7.88 6.41
N THR A 67 18.07 8.35 7.32
CA THR A 67 16.87 7.61 7.75
C THR A 67 15.85 7.54 6.61
N ILE A 68 15.65 8.66 5.89
CA ILE A 68 14.78 8.72 4.72
C ILE A 68 15.26 7.76 3.61
N ASP A 69 16.57 7.73 3.33
CA ASP A 69 17.15 6.80 2.35
C ASP A 69 16.89 5.33 2.71
N GLU A 70 17.08 4.96 3.98
CA GLU A 70 16.87 3.58 4.43
C GLU A 70 15.37 3.20 4.42
N MET A 71 14.48 4.13 4.75
CA MET A 71 13.03 3.93 4.62
C MET A 71 12.61 3.75 3.17
N ASN A 72 13.11 4.57 2.26
CA ASN A 72 12.83 4.45 0.83
C ASN A 72 13.33 3.11 0.27
N ARG A 73 14.51 2.65 0.68
CA ARG A 73 15.01 1.31 0.32
C ARG A 73 14.12 0.19 0.86
N LEU A 74 13.60 0.33 2.08
CA LEU A 74 12.67 -0.63 2.65
C LEU A 74 11.37 -0.67 1.83
N PHE A 75 10.81 0.49 1.48
CA PHE A 75 9.62 0.58 0.63
C PHE A 75 9.84 -0.06 -0.73
N GLU A 76 10.99 0.18 -1.36
CA GLU A 76 11.37 -0.46 -2.63
C GLU A 76 11.45 -1.98 -2.50
N ARG A 77 12.07 -2.50 -1.43
CA ARG A 77 12.16 -3.94 -1.15
C ARG A 77 10.78 -4.57 -0.94
N ILE A 78 9.91 -3.92 -0.19
CA ILE A 78 8.54 -4.41 0.04
C ILE A 78 7.76 -4.40 -1.28
N SER A 79 7.83 -3.31 -2.04
CA SER A 79 7.16 -3.18 -3.35
C SER A 79 7.60 -4.28 -4.31
N LYS A 80 8.92 -4.52 -4.39
CA LYS A 80 9.48 -5.60 -5.20
C LYS A 80 8.99 -6.97 -4.75
N ALA A 81 9.03 -7.26 -3.45
CA ALA A 81 8.57 -8.54 -2.91
C ALA A 81 7.07 -8.78 -3.16
N GLN A 82 6.24 -7.74 -3.01
CA GLN A 82 4.81 -7.82 -3.35
C GLN A 82 4.61 -8.09 -4.85
N ASN A 83 5.36 -7.43 -5.72
CA ASN A 83 5.26 -7.65 -7.16
C ASN A 83 5.69 -9.07 -7.56
N GLU A 84 6.78 -9.58 -6.98
CA GLU A 84 7.23 -10.97 -7.17
C GLU A 84 6.19 -11.98 -6.69
N GLN A 85 5.59 -11.76 -5.51
CA GLN A 85 4.53 -12.61 -4.98
C GLN A 85 3.29 -12.62 -5.89
N LYS A 86 2.89 -11.45 -6.42
CA LYS A 86 1.78 -11.31 -7.37
C LYS A 86 2.04 -12.11 -8.65
N GLN A 87 3.24 -11.95 -9.23
CA GLN A 87 3.65 -12.68 -10.42
C GLN A 87 3.65 -14.20 -10.16
N PHE A 88 4.21 -14.64 -9.03
CA PHE A 88 4.21 -16.04 -8.64
C PHE A 88 2.80 -16.63 -8.52
N ILE A 89 1.86 -15.91 -7.90
CA ILE A 89 0.47 -16.38 -7.78
C ILE A 89 -0.20 -16.48 -9.17
N ALA A 90 0.02 -15.49 -10.04
CA ALA A 90 -0.51 -15.51 -11.39
C ALA A 90 0.02 -16.72 -12.18
N ASP A 91 1.34 -16.94 -12.13
CA ASP A 91 2.00 -18.05 -12.81
C ASP A 91 1.53 -19.40 -12.25
N ALA A 92 1.52 -19.57 -10.93
CA ALA A 92 1.08 -20.79 -10.27
C ALA A 92 -0.35 -21.17 -10.69
N ALA A 93 -1.25 -20.20 -10.81
CA ALA A 93 -2.62 -20.49 -11.15
C ALA A 93 -2.83 -20.79 -12.64
N HIS A 94 -2.03 -20.18 -13.53
CA HIS A 94 -1.96 -20.59 -14.93
C HIS A 94 -1.46 -22.03 -15.06
N GLU A 95 -0.39 -22.37 -14.36
CA GLU A 95 0.19 -23.71 -14.32
C GLU A 95 -0.76 -24.74 -13.69
N LEU A 96 -1.60 -24.36 -12.72
CA LEU A 96 -2.61 -25.27 -12.14
C LEU A 96 -3.85 -25.46 -13.01
N ARG A 97 -4.23 -24.47 -13.84
CA ARG A 97 -5.41 -24.57 -14.71
C ARG A 97 -5.29 -25.73 -15.70
N THR A 98 -4.12 -25.91 -16.30
CA THR A 98 -3.85 -26.94 -17.30
C THR A 98 -4.03 -28.37 -16.76
N PRO A 99 -3.34 -28.80 -15.68
CA PRO A 99 -3.49 -30.14 -15.11
C PRO A 99 -4.88 -30.36 -14.51
N VAL A 100 -5.51 -29.36 -13.88
CA VAL A 100 -6.89 -29.49 -13.37
C VAL A 100 -7.89 -29.70 -14.51
N THR A 101 -7.69 -29.03 -15.64
CA THR A 101 -8.54 -29.22 -16.83
C THR A 101 -8.35 -30.62 -17.42
N ALA A 102 -7.11 -31.10 -17.51
CA ALA A 102 -6.80 -32.44 -18.00
C ALA A 102 -7.43 -33.54 -17.11
N LEU A 103 -7.30 -33.42 -15.79
CA LEU A 103 -7.92 -34.34 -14.82
C LEU A 103 -9.45 -34.31 -14.91
N ASN A 104 -10.05 -33.14 -15.14
CA ASN A 104 -11.49 -32.99 -15.31
C ASN A 104 -11.97 -33.71 -16.57
N LEU A 105 -11.23 -33.59 -17.67
CA LEU A 105 -11.55 -34.28 -18.92
C LEU A 105 -11.48 -35.80 -18.74
N GLN A 106 -10.41 -36.31 -18.12
CA GLN A 106 -10.27 -37.74 -17.85
C GLN A 106 -11.37 -38.26 -16.93
N THR A 107 -11.73 -37.51 -15.89
CA THR A 107 -12.80 -37.90 -14.97
C THR A 107 -14.17 -37.89 -15.66
N LYS A 108 -14.44 -36.93 -16.57
CA LYS A 108 -15.64 -36.93 -17.41
C LYS A 108 -15.70 -38.14 -18.34
N ILE A 109 -14.58 -38.51 -18.96
CA ILE A 109 -14.50 -39.71 -19.80
C ILE A 109 -14.80 -40.96 -18.97
N LEU A 110 -14.18 -41.11 -17.80
CA LEU A 110 -14.41 -42.25 -16.90
C LEU A 110 -15.86 -42.30 -16.39
N LEU A 111 -16.46 -41.17 -16.04
CA LEU A 111 -17.88 -41.10 -15.64
C LEU A 111 -18.83 -41.51 -16.77
N SER A 112 -18.49 -41.21 -18.02
CA SER A 112 -19.30 -41.66 -19.16
C SER A 112 -19.24 -43.18 -19.38
N GLN A 113 -18.14 -43.83 -18.97
CA GLN A 113 -17.96 -45.29 -19.06
C GLN A 113 -18.49 -46.02 -17.83
N PHE A 114 -18.44 -45.40 -16.64
CA PHE A 114 -18.81 -46.00 -15.36
C PHE A 114 -19.72 -45.06 -14.54
N PRO A 115 -20.96 -44.80 -15.00
CA PRO A 115 -21.84 -43.80 -14.38
C PRO A 115 -22.30 -44.17 -12.96
N GLU A 116 -22.37 -45.47 -12.66
CA GLU A 116 -22.80 -46.02 -11.36
C GLU A 116 -21.72 -45.89 -10.26
N HIS A 117 -20.49 -45.50 -10.60
CA HIS A 117 -19.39 -45.43 -9.64
C HIS A 117 -19.45 -44.13 -8.82
N GLU A 118 -20.04 -44.21 -7.63
CA GLU A 118 -20.21 -43.08 -6.70
C GLU A 118 -18.88 -42.35 -6.39
N SER A 119 -17.78 -43.11 -6.27
CA SER A 119 -16.44 -42.55 -6.04
C SER A 119 -15.97 -41.62 -7.18
N LEU A 120 -16.30 -41.92 -8.44
CA LEU A 120 -15.97 -41.08 -9.59
C LEU A 120 -16.80 -39.80 -9.61
N GLN A 121 -18.07 -39.87 -9.19
CA GLN A 121 -18.92 -38.68 -9.05
C GLN A 121 -18.38 -37.74 -7.95
N ASN A 122 -17.95 -38.31 -6.82
CA ASN A 122 -17.33 -37.56 -5.74
C ASN A 122 -15.99 -36.94 -6.16
N LEU A 123 -15.16 -37.66 -6.93
CA LEU A 123 -13.92 -37.13 -7.50
C LEU A 123 -14.20 -35.94 -8.44
N SER A 124 -15.18 -36.06 -9.33
CA SER A 124 -15.56 -34.96 -10.24
C SER A 124 -16.02 -33.72 -9.49
N LYS A 125 -16.86 -33.87 -8.46
CA LYS A 125 -17.29 -32.76 -7.58
C LYS A 125 -16.10 -32.11 -6.85
N GLY A 126 -15.17 -32.93 -6.34
CA GLY A 126 -13.96 -32.45 -5.68
C GLY A 126 -13.07 -31.62 -6.61
N LEU A 127 -12.88 -32.09 -7.85
CA LEU A 127 -12.06 -31.41 -8.84
C LEU A 127 -12.68 -30.11 -9.34
N ALA A 128 -14.01 -30.08 -9.50
CA ALA A 128 -14.75 -28.84 -9.77
C ALA A 128 -14.58 -27.80 -8.64
N ARG A 129 -14.55 -28.25 -7.38
CA ARG A 129 -14.31 -27.37 -6.22
C ARG A 129 -12.89 -26.79 -6.23
N ILE A 130 -11.88 -27.62 -6.52
CA ILE A 130 -10.48 -27.18 -6.63
C ILE A 130 -10.35 -26.11 -7.73
N GLN A 131 -10.96 -26.34 -8.89
CA GLN A 131 -10.96 -25.37 -9.98
C GLN A 131 -11.58 -24.02 -9.57
N HIS A 132 -12.67 -24.07 -8.80
CA HIS A 132 -13.32 -22.86 -8.30
C HIS A 132 -12.45 -22.10 -7.29
N LEU A 133 -11.77 -22.82 -6.37
CA LEU A 133 -10.87 -22.24 -5.39
C LEU A 133 -9.64 -21.59 -6.03
N VAL A 134 -9.03 -22.23 -7.03
CA VAL A 134 -7.91 -21.64 -7.78
C VAL A 134 -8.33 -20.33 -8.45
N THR A 135 -9.55 -20.28 -8.98
CA THR A 135 -10.08 -19.06 -9.60
C THR A 135 -10.33 -17.95 -8.58
N GLN A 136 -10.83 -18.29 -7.38
CA GLN A 136 -11.05 -17.32 -6.29
C GLN A 136 -9.73 -16.77 -5.72
N LEU A 137 -8.73 -17.62 -5.51
CA LEU A 137 -7.41 -17.22 -5.03
C LEU A 137 -6.75 -16.24 -6.02
N LEU A 138 -6.87 -16.50 -7.32
CA LEU A 138 -6.45 -15.57 -8.36
C LEU A 138 -7.19 -14.23 -8.33
N ALA A 139 -8.51 -14.26 -8.11
CA ALA A 139 -9.30 -13.04 -8.06
C ALA A 139 -8.87 -12.15 -6.89
N LEU A 140 -8.63 -12.74 -5.71
CA LEU A 140 -8.11 -12.04 -4.54
C LEU A 140 -6.72 -11.44 -4.81
N ALA A 141 -5.80 -12.20 -5.41
CA ALA A 141 -4.46 -11.70 -5.72
C ALA A 141 -4.44 -10.56 -6.74
N LYS A 142 -5.50 -10.41 -7.56
CA LYS A 142 -5.64 -9.32 -8.53
C LYS A 142 -6.32 -8.08 -7.97
N GLN A 143 -7.15 -8.20 -6.93
CA GLN A 143 -7.95 -7.09 -6.41
C GLN A 143 -7.09 -5.98 -5.79
N ASP A 144 -5.89 -6.31 -5.28
CA ASP A 144 -4.93 -5.34 -4.75
C ASP A 144 -4.26 -4.46 -5.84
N VAL A 145 -4.40 -4.78 -7.12
CA VAL A 145 -3.74 -4.05 -8.23
C VAL A 145 -4.62 -2.90 -8.75
N THR A 146 -5.94 -3.06 -8.69
CA THR A 146 -6.87 -2.04 -9.22
C THR A 146 -6.84 -0.76 -8.39
N LEU A 147 -6.38 -0.81 -7.14
CA LEU A 147 -6.23 0.39 -6.29
C LEU A 147 -4.98 1.21 -6.65
N SER A 148 -3.95 0.62 -7.27
CA SER A 148 -2.71 1.33 -7.63
C SER A 148 -2.68 1.87 -9.06
N MET A 149 -3.63 1.47 -9.92
CA MET A 149 -3.83 2.04 -11.26
C MET A 149 -5.04 2.98 -11.27
N VAL A 150 -5.08 3.92 -10.32
CA VAL A 150 -5.95 5.10 -10.48
C VAL A 150 -5.22 6.03 -11.45
N GLU A 151 -5.47 5.84 -12.75
CA GLU A 151 -5.35 6.95 -13.70
C GLU A 151 -6.07 8.17 -13.11
N PRO A 152 -5.54 9.40 -13.31
CA PRO A 152 -6.09 10.59 -12.66
C PRO A 152 -7.59 10.63 -12.88
N THR A 153 -8.34 10.88 -11.81
CA THR A 153 -9.80 10.98 -11.76
C THR A 153 -10.34 11.83 -12.91
N GLY A 154 -10.51 11.19 -14.06
CA GLY A 154 -11.11 11.79 -15.25
C GLY A 154 -12.60 11.86 -15.04
N TYR A 155 -13.23 12.96 -15.44
CA TYR A 155 -14.68 13.03 -15.49
C TYR A 155 -15.19 11.99 -16.50
N PHE A 156 -15.71 10.86 -16.02
CA PHE A 156 -16.35 9.86 -16.86
C PHE A 156 -17.85 10.16 -16.99
N GLN A 157 -18.36 10.18 -18.21
CA GLN A 157 -19.80 10.22 -18.45
C GLN A 157 -20.39 8.84 -18.14
N LEU A 158 -21.08 8.74 -17.00
CA LEU A 158 -21.72 7.51 -16.51
C LEU A 158 -22.63 6.85 -17.55
N ASN A 159 -23.21 7.67 -18.44
CA ASN A 159 -24.13 7.21 -19.48
C ASN A 159 -23.44 6.28 -20.49
N ASP A 160 -22.19 6.57 -20.89
CA ASP A 160 -21.47 5.78 -21.89
C ASP A 160 -21.02 4.42 -21.33
N VAL A 161 -20.68 4.38 -20.05
CA VAL A 161 -20.34 3.14 -19.34
C VAL A 161 -21.60 2.30 -19.13
N ALA A 162 -22.71 2.92 -18.73
CA ALA A 162 -23.98 2.23 -18.55
C ALA A 162 -24.49 1.64 -19.88
N LEU A 163 -24.39 2.38 -20.98
CA LEU A 163 -24.77 1.91 -22.31
C LEU A 163 -23.92 0.72 -22.77
N ASN A 164 -22.59 0.77 -22.60
CA ASN A 164 -21.71 -0.35 -22.92
C ASN A 164 -22.00 -1.60 -22.09
N CYS A 165 -22.23 -1.46 -20.79
CA CYS A 165 -22.56 -2.59 -19.93
C CYS A 165 -23.91 -3.23 -20.32
N VAL A 166 -24.92 -2.41 -20.64
CA VAL A 166 -26.22 -2.92 -21.09
C VAL A 166 -26.07 -3.64 -22.43
N GLU A 167 -25.29 -3.09 -23.37
CA GLU A 167 -25.07 -3.69 -24.68
C GLU A 167 -24.32 -5.04 -24.59
N GLN A 168 -23.34 -5.15 -23.67
CA GLN A 168 -22.67 -6.41 -23.37
C GLN A 168 -23.60 -7.44 -22.73
N LEU A 169 -24.43 -7.04 -21.77
CA LEU A 169 -25.36 -7.93 -21.08
C LEU A 169 -26.48 -8.41 -22.01
N VAL A 170 -26.97 -7.55 -22.90
CA VAL A 170 -27.97 -7.90 -23.93
C VAL A 170 -27.38 -8.90 -24.93
N ASN A 171 -26.14 -8.69 -25.39
CA ASN A 171 -25.47 -9.66 -26.26
C ASN A 171 -25.27 -11.02 -25.57
N LEU A 172 -24.93 -11.03 -24.28
CA LEU A 172 -24.76 -12.27 -23.51
C LEU A 172 -26.10 -13.01 -23.31
N ALA A 173 -27.20 -12.27 -23.16
CA ALA A 173 -28.54 -12.82 -23.04
C ALA A 173 -29.06 -13.40 -24.36
N MET A 174 -28.69 -12.80 -25.49
CA MET A 174 -29.07 -13.25 -26.85
C MET A 174 -28.29 -14.49 -27.32
N GLN A 175 -27.18 -14.85 -26.65
CA GLN A 175 -26.36 -16.05 -26.95
C GLN A 175 -26.76 -17.29 -26.13
N LYS A 176 -27.75 -17.19 -25.24
CA LYS A 176 -28.39 -18.32 -24.56
C LYS A 176 -29.76 -18.63 -25.16
#